data_AF-A0A2E9E4G6-F1
#
_entry.id   AF-A0A2E9E4G6-F1
#
_cell.length_a   1.000
_cell.length_b   1.000
_cell.length_c   1.000
_cell.angle_alpha   90.00
_cell.angle_beta   90.00
_cell.angle_gamma   90.00
#
_symmetry.space_group_name_H-M   'P 1'
#
loop_
_entity.id
_entity.type
_entity.pdbx_description
1 polymer ?
#
loop_
_entity_poly.entity_id
_entity_poly.type
_entity_poly.pdbx_seq_one_letter_code
_entity_poly.pdbx_strand_id
1 'polypeptide(L)'
;TINAAIASTNTSALYQLAGSPRGLYFIPKPHDYVAGWHRMNLKAPWIKPAIGTAGVDLSVDNPLEGGSYGYPILITYADRDGQMAYDLARLIHINYEEFKDAHSSGVGFAMERQVFDWIVPYHDGAVQYFREIGVWTEEHQVHNDGLVARQDALSLAWNEFLKKDIPEETFYEEWMQARFVALSEAGMDTVWGE
;
A
#
# COMPACT_ATOMS: atom_id res chain seq x y z
N THR A 1 -13.19 14.19 22.53
CA THR A 1 -11.73 14.41 22.70
C THR A 1 -11.00 13.30 21.97
N ILE A 2 -9.99 13.62 21.16
CA ILE A 2 -9.18 12.63 20.44
C ILE A 2 -7.87 12.48 21.21
N ASN A 3 -7.50 11.25 21.58
CA ASN A 3 -6.25 10.95 22.29
C ASN A 3 -5.14 10.45 21.36
N ALA A 4 -5.51 9.82 20.24
CA ALA A 4 -4.60 9.36 19.19
C ALA A 4 -5.32 9.39 17.85
N ALA A 5 -4.57 9.63 16.77
CA ALA A 5 -5.05 9.62 15.40
C ALA A 5 -3.94 9.12 14.47
N ILE A 6 -4.32 8.61 13.30
CA ILE A 6 -3.40 8.26 12.22
C ILE A 6 -3.39 9.44 11.24
N ALA A 7 -2.20 9.94 10.90
CA ALA A 7 -2.03 11.01 9.93
C ALA A 7 -0.65 10.91 9.27
N SER A 8 -0.55 11.35 8.01
CA SER A 8 0.75 11.60 7.39
C SER A 8 1.46 12.74 8.12
N THR A 9 2.75 12.57 8.41
CA THR A 9 3.57 13.49 9.22
C THR A 9 3.62 14.92 8.67
N ASN A 10 3.41 15.08 7.36
CA ASN A 10 3.42 16.35 6.63
C ASN A 10 2.01 16.94 6.37
N THR A 11 0.96 16.39 6.97
CA THR A 11 -0.40 16.94 6.86
C THR A 11 -0.47 18.35 7.46
N SER A 12 -1.06 19.31 6.74
CA SER A 12 -1.16 20.72 7.18
C SER A 12 -1.84 20.90 8.54
N ALA A 13 -2.86 20.09 8.85
CA ALA A 13 -3.54 20.10 10.14
C ALA A 13 -2.62 19.76 11.33
N LEU A 14 -1.55 18.97 11.12
CA LEU A 14 -0.59 18.66 12.19
C LEU A 14 0.26 19.88 12.54
N TYR A 15 0.63 20.71 11.55
CA TYR A 15 1.32 21.96 11.81
C TYR A 15 0.47 22.93 12.65
N GLN A 16 -0.85 22.95 12.41
CA GLN A 16 -1.77 23.74 13.24
C GLN A 16 -1.87 23.17 14.67
N LEU A 17 -1.95 21.85 14.81
CA LEU A 17 -2.01 21.18 16.11
C LEU A 17 -0.73 21.38 16.93
N ALA A 18 0.44 21.37 16.28
CA ALA A 18 1.73 21.61 16.91
C ALA A 18 1.83 23.00 17.55
N GLY A 19 1.20 24.00 16.93
CA GLY A 19 1.08 25.35 17.50
C GLY A 19 0.09 25.47 18.68
N SER A 20 -0.64 24.40 19.02
CA SER A 20 -1.56 24.40 20.15
C SER A 20 -0.84 24.12 21.49
N PRO A 21 -1.40 24.52 22.64
CA PRO A 21 -0.83 24.22 23.95
C PRO A 21 -0.69 22.72 24.28
N ARG A 22 -1.32 21.84 23.49
CA ARG A 22 -1.26 20.38 23.70
C ARG A 22 -0.11 19.72 22.93
N GLY A 23 0.42 20.38 21.89
CA GLY A 23 1.39 19.80 20.97
C GLY A 23 0.91 18.51 20.31
N LEU A 24 1.87 17.77 19.75
CA LEU A 24 1.68 16.41 19.24
C LEU A 24 2.97 15.62 19.43
N TYR A 25 2.84 14.29 19.42
CA TYR A 25 3.98 13.38 19.48
C TYR A 25 3.74 12.23 18.50
N PHE A 26 4.70 11.99 17.61
CA PHE A 26 4.67 10.83 16.73
C PHE A 26 5.16 9.60 17.50
N ILE A 27 4.33 8.56 17.55
CA ILE A 27 4.69 7.30 18.17
C ILE A 27 5.68 6.57 17.23
N PRO A 28 6.94 6.34 17.65
CA PRO A 28 7.90 5.62 16.84
C PRO A 28 7.51 4.16 16.72
N LYS A 29 7.95 3.52 15.63
CA LYS A 29 7.82 2.09 15.41
C LYS A 29 9.19 1.53 15.03
N PRO A 30 10.03 1.18 16.03
CA PRO A 30 11.36 0.62 15.79
C PRO A 30 11.31 -0.56 14.83
N HIS A 31 12.21 -0.59 13.85
CA HIS A 31 12.25 -1.59 12.78
C HIS A 31 12.70 -2.97 13.32
N ASP A 32 13.48 -2.97 14.40
CA ASP A 32 13.94 -4.17 15.09
C ASP A 32 12.85 -4.84 15.96
N TYR A 33 11.70 -4.20 16.18
CA TYR A 33 10.61 -4.77 16.95
C TYR A 33 9.75 -5.74 16.11
N VAL A 34 10.35 -6.86 15.71
CA VAL A 34 9.78 -7.88 14.81
C VAL A 34 8.36 -8.31 15.21
N ALA A 35 8.13 -8.59 16.50
CA ALA A 35 6.82 -9.02 16.98
C ALA A 35 5.73 -7.94 16.82
N GLY A 36 6.09 -6.66 16.97
CA GLY A 36 5.17 -5.53 16.77
C GLY A 36 4.88 -5.26 15.29
N TRP A 37 5.85 -5.51 14.41
CA TRP A 37 5.62 -5.51 12.96
C TRP A 37 4.70 -6.64 12.53
N HIS A 38 4.95 -7.86 13.01
CA HIS A 38 4.10 -9.01 12.71
C HIS A 38 2.63 -8.76 13.10
N ARG A 39 2.35 -8.34 14.35
CA ARG A 39 0.97 -8.03 14.78
C ARG A 39 0.29 -6.94 13.96
N MET A 40 1.05 -5.92 13.54
CA MET A 40 0.49 -4.86 12.70
C MET A 40 0.19 -5.38 11.30
N ASN A 41 1.09 -6.14 10.69
CA ASN A 41 0.94 -6.60 9.31
C ASN A 41 -0.18 -7.63 9.16
N LEU A 42 -0.59 -8.32 10.24
CA LEU A 42 -1.82 -9.13 10.26
C LEU A 42 -3.11 -8.31 10.01
N LYS A 43 -3.07 -6.99 10.26
CA LYS A 43 -4.22 -6.08 10.08
C LYS A 43 -3.96 -4.97 9.05
N ALA A 44 -2.71 -4.60 8.80
CA ALA A 44 -2.30 -3.55 7.87
C ALA A 44 -1.04 -3.95 7.08
N PRO A 45 -1.13 -4.99 6.21
CA PRO A 45 0.03 -5.53 5.49
C PRO A 45 0.69 -4.54 4.50
N TRP A 46 0.01 -3.44 4.17
CA TRP A 46 0.55 -2.37 3.30
C TRP A 46 1.51 -1.42 4.00
N ILE A 47 1.61 -1.47 5.34
CA ILE A 47 2.56 -0.64 6.07
C ILE A 47 3.92 -1.35 6.09
N LYS A 48 4.94 -0.70 5.53
CA LYS A 48 6.33 -1.17 5.53
C LYS A 48 7.20 -0.24 6.42
N PRO A 49 8.33 -0.74 6.94
CA PRO A 49 9.31 0.09 7.64
C PRO A 49 9.72 1.30 6.81
N ALA A 50 9.73 2.48 7.43
CA ALA A 50 10.14 3.72 6.80
C ALA A 50 10.80 4.67 7.80
N ILE A 51 11.63 5.57 7.29
CA ILE A 51 12.22 6.68 8.05
C ILE A 51 11.58 7.98 7.57
N GLY A 52 10.82 8.64 8.45
CA GLY A 52 10.17 9.91 8.17
C GLY A 52 11.09 11.09 8.51
N THR A 53 11.45 11.89 7.51
CA THR A 53 12.28 13.11 7.68
C THR A 53 11.52 14.40 7.35
N ALA A 54 10.26 14.28 6.96
CA ALA A 54 9.42 15.41 6.55
C ALA A 54 8.15 15.45 7.40
N GLY A 55 7.84 16.62 7.95
CA GLY A 55 6.68 16.83 8.81
C GLY A 55 6.94 17.78 9.95
N VAL A 56 6.01 17.82 10.90
CA VAL A 56 6.17 18.61 12.14
C VAL A 56 7.36 18.09 12.93
N ASP A 57 8.33 18.95 13.23
CA ASP A 57 9.53 18.65 14.02
C ASP A 57 10.43 17.53 13.47
N LEU A 58 10.22 17.06 12.23
CA LEU A 58 11.04 16.04 11.59
C LEU A 58 12.06 16.66 10.64
N SER A 59 13.26 16.08 10.60
CA SER A 59 14.32 16.45 9.65
C SER A 59 15.24 15.25 9.40
N VAL A 60 16.29 15.44 8.60
CA VAL A 60 17.35 14.42 8.46
C VAL A 60 18.08 14.18 9.79
N ASP A 61 18.25 15.22 10.60
CA ASP A 61 18.92 15.14 11.90
C ASP A 61 17.97 14.71 13.04
N ASN A 62 16.67 14.81 12.83
CA ASN A 62 15.63 14.35 13.75
C ASN A 62 14.59 13.46 13.03
N PRO A 63 14.97 12.25 12.61
CA PRO A 63 14.08 11.37 11.86
C PRO A 63 13.10 10.62 12.78
N LEU A 64 11.94 10.28 12.24
CA LEU A 64 10.99 9.33 12.83
C LEU A 64 11.24 7.94 12.25
N GLU A 65 11.73 7.01 13.06
CA GLU A 65 11.69 5.59 12.72
C GLU A 65 10.26 5.08 12.90
N GLY A 66 9.60 4.72 11.80
CA GLY A 66 8.17 4.43 11.78
C GLY A 66 7.75 3.48 10.66
N GLY A 67 6.46 3.53 10.35
CA GLY A 67 5.88 2.83 9.21
C GLY A 67 5.26 3.81 8.23
N SER A 68 5.36 3.49 6.94
CA SER A 68 4.69 4.21 5.87
C SER A 68 4.13 3.21 4.86
N TYR A 69 3.38 3.71 3.90
CA TYR A 69 3.01 2.98 2.70
C TYR A 69 3.56 3.71 1.46
N GLY A 70 3.61 3.02 0.32
CA GLY A 70 4.09 3.58 -0.93
C GLY A 70 3.20 4.74 -1.34
N TYR A 71 3.81 5.91 -1.60
CA TYR A 71 3.12 7.07 -2.14
C TYR A 71 4.13 7.93 -2.92
N PRO A 72 3.77 8.46 -4.09
CA PRO A 72 2.49 8.31 -4.80
C PRO A 72 2.33 6.93 -5.46
N ILE A 73 1.08 6.55 -5.75
CA ILE A 73 0.74 5.31 -6.47
C ILE A 73 -0.10 5.68 -7.69
N LEU A 74 0.24 5.11 -8.85
CA LEU A 74 -0.61 5.14 -10.04
C LEU A 74 -1.35 3.80 -10.13
N ILE A 75 -2.68 3.85 -10.13
CA ILE A 75 -3.54 2.65 -10.14
C ILE A 75 -4.38 2.68 -11.41
N THR A 76 -4.57 1.51 -12.00
CA THR A 76 -5.38 1.31 -13.20
C THR A 76 -6.08 -0.05 -13.12
N TYR A 77 -7.06 -0.29 -13.98
CA TYR A 77 -7.73 -1.59 -14.09
C TYR A 77 -6.88 -2.57 -14.91
N ALA A 78 -7.07 -3.88 -14.67
CA ALA A 78 -6.38 -4.94 -15.41
C ALA A 78 -6.80 -5.02 -16.89
N ASP A 79 -7.97 -4.47 -17.24
CA ASP A 79 -8.49 -4.43 -18.61
C ASP A 79 -7.90 -3.30 -19.48
N ARG A 80 -6.96 -2.54 -18.91
CA ARG A 80 -6.34 -1.40 -19.56
C ARG A 80 -5.29 -1.89 -20.54
N ASP A 81 -5.07 -1.07 -21.56
CA ASP A 81 -4.12 -1.42 -22.60
C ASP A 81 -2.71 -1.63 -22.02
N GLY A 82 -2.11 -2.79 -22.33
CA GLY A 82 -0.80 -3.15 -21.84
C GLY A 82 0.30 -2.18 -22.28
N GLN A 83 0.21 -1.67 -23.52
CA GLN A 83 1.16 -0.70 -24.04
C GLN A 83 1.06 0.63 -23.29
N MET A 84 -0.16 1.09 -22.97
CA MET A 84 -0.36 2.27 -22.12
C MET A 84 0.32 2.12 -20.75
N ALA A 85 0.13 0.99 -20.07
CA ALA A 85 0.73 0.77 -18.74
C ALA A 85 2.27 0.70 -18.81
N TYR A 86 2.81 0.05 -19.86
CA TYR A 86 4.24 0.04 -20.15
C TYR A 86 4.78 1.47 -20.37
N ASP A 87 4.15 2.23 -21.26
CA ASP A 87 4.59 3.57 -21.63
C ASP A 87 4.53 4.53 -20.45
N LEU A 88 3.51 4.42 -19.59
CA LEU A 88 3.38 5.23 -18.38
C LEU A 88 4.47 4.91 -17.37
N ALA A 89 4.72 3.62 -17.07
CA ALA A 89 5.80 3.21 -16.17
C ALA A 89 7.15 3.70 -16.67
N ARG A 90 7.39 3.57 -17.98
CA ARG A 90 8.59 4.07 -18.66
C ARG A 90 8.71 5.58 -18.57
N LEU A 91 7.65 6.33 -18.89
CA LEU A 91 7.66 7.79 -18.89
C LEU A 91 7.95 8.36 -17.50
N ILE A 92 7.36 7.78 -16.46
CA ILE A 92 7.61 8.18 -15.07
C ILE A 92 9.06 7.91 -14.67
N HIS A 93 9.61 6.74 -15.02
CA HIS A 93 10.98 6.41 -14.67
C HIS A 93 12.00 7.29 -15.42
N ILE A 94 11.91 7.40 -16.75
CA ILE A 94 12.94 8.09 -17.55
C ILE A 94 12.94 9.60 -17.35
N ASN A 95 11.80 10.21 -17.03
CA ASN A 95 11.67 11.67 -16.81
C ASN A 95 11.67 12.04 -15.33
N TYR A 96 11.98 11.11 -14.42
CA TYR A 96 11.94 11.34 -12.98
C TYR A 96 12.68 12.62 -12.57
N GLU A 97 13.89 12.81 -13.08
CA GLU A 97 14.72 13.99 -12.78
C GLU A 97 14.06 15.31 -13.18
N GLU A 98 13.20 15.32 -14.20
CA GLU A 98 12.53 16.53 -14.69
C GLU A 98 11.35 16.96 -13.80
N PHE A 99 10.68 16.01 -13.13
CA PHE A 99 9.45 16.31 -12.37
C PHE A 99 9.54 16.04 -10.87
N LYS A 100 10.60 15.40 -10.35
CA LYS A 100 10.68 15.01 -8.93
C LYS A 100 10.44 16.15 -7.93
N ASP A 101 10.78 17.37 -8.33
CA ASP A 101 10.65 18.59 -7.51
C ASP A 101 9.36 19.37 -7.78
N ALA A 102 8.51 18.92 -8.71
CA ALA A 102 7.23 19.58 -9.04
C ALA A 102 6.20 19.49 -7.91
N HIS A 103 6.33 18.50 -7.02
CA HIS A 103 5.51 18.36 -5.82
C HIS A 103 6.31 17.64 -4.73
N SER A 104 6.00 17.88 -3.46
CA SER A 104 6.72 17.27 -2.32
C SER A 104 6.70 15.73 -2.30
N SER A 105 5.72 15.12 -2.97
CA SER A 105 5.61 13.66 -3.11
C SER A 105 6.33 13.12 -4.36
N GLY A 106 6.81 13.97 -5.27
CA GLY A 106 7.44 13.53 -6.53
C GLY A 106 8.63 12.60 -6.30
N VAL A 107 9.37 12.82 -5.21
CA VAL A 107 10.46 11.95 -4.74
C VAL A 107 10.07 10.49 -4.53
N GLY A 108 8.79 10.17 -4.34
CA GLY A 108 8.33 8.78 -4.19
C GLY A 108 8.33 7.97 -5.49
N PHE A 109 8.45 8.62 -6.65
CA PHE A 109 8.58 7.94 -7.94
C PHE A 109 10.01 7.48 -8.28
N ALA A 110 10.99 7.76 -7.42
CA ALA A 110 12.36 7.29 -7.62
C ALA A 110 12.41 5.76 -7.70
N MET A 111 13.17 5.20 -8.65
CA MET A 111 13.18 3.75 -8.91
C MET A 111 13.63 2.95 -7.68
N GLU A 112 14.63 3.46 -6.96
CA GLU A 112 15.18 2.86 -5.74
C GLU A 112 14.22 2.88 -4.54
N ARG A 113 13.08 3.57 -4.66
CA ARG A 113 12.02 3.62 -3.64
C ARG A 113 10.83 2.73 -3.97
N GLN A 114 10.80 2.10 -5.15
CA GLN A 114 9.72 1.22 -5.53
C GLN A 114 9.76 -0.08 -4.73
N VAL A 115 8.58 -0.60 -4.39
CA VAL A 115 8.43 -1.82 -3.60
C VAL A 115 7.64 -2.83 -4.45
N PHE A 116 8.35 -3.77 -5.07
CA PHE A 116 7.76 -4.70 -6.03
C PHE A 116 7.05 -5.90 -5.38
N ASP A 117 7.27 -6.17 -4.10
CA ASP A 117 6.53 -7.14 -3.26
C ASP A 117 5.34 -6.46 -2.54
N TRP A 118 4.61 -5.60 -3.24
CA TRP A 118 3.51 -4.80 -2.69
C TRP A 118 2.24 -5.63 -2.39
N ILE A 119 1.18 -5.01 -1.88
CA ILE A 119 -0.11 -5.69 -1.62
C ILE A 119 -1.10 -5.62 -2.78
N VAL A 120 -0.76 -4.92 -3.88
CA VAL A 120 -1.60 -4.74 -5.07
C VAL A 120 -0.80 -5.25 -6.27
N PRO A 121 -1.40 -6.04 -7.17
CA PRO A 121 -0.68 -6.54 -8.33
C PRO A 121 -0.29 -5.41 -9.29
N TYR A 122 0.88 -5.56 -9.89
CA TYR A 122 1.35 -4.75 -11.00
C TYR A 122 0.70 -5.20 -12.30
N HIS A 123 0.40 -4.22 -13.15
CA HIS A 123 -0.11 -4.45 -14.50
C HIS A 123 0.95 -5.07 -15.41
N ASP A 124 0.57 -6.02 -16.27
CA ASP A 124 1.50 -6.77 -17.14
C ASP A 124 2.43 -5.87 -17.97
N GLY A 125 1.88 -4.80 -18.55
CA GLY A 125 2.68 -3.77 -19.24
C GLY A 125 3.74 -3.09 -18.38
N ALA A 126 3.43 -2.76 -17.11
CA ALA A 126 4.41 -2.19 -16.19
C ALA A 126 5.48 -3.24 -15.82
N VAL A 127 5.06 -4.49 -15.57
CA VAL A 127 5.96 -5.62 -15.33
C VAL A 127 6.92 -5.83 -16.50
N GLN A 128 6.43 -5.76 -17.74
CA GLN A 128 7.27 -5.84 -18.93
C GLN A 128 8.38 -4.79 -18.92
N TYR A 129 8.05 -3.53 -18.62
CA TYR A 129 9.05 -2.46 -18.51
C TYR A 129 10.06 -2.72 -17.40
N PHE A 130 9.61 -3.10 -16.20
CA PHE A 130 10.47 -3.37 -15.06
C PHE A 130 11.41 -4.56 -15.28
N ARG A 131 10.97 -5.59 -16.01
CA ARG A 131 11.85 -6.69 -16.46
C ARG A 131 12.91 -6.20 -17.43
N GLU A 132 12.53 -5.33 -18.37
CA GLU A 132 13.45 -4.83 -19.40
C GLU A 132 14.61 -4.00 -18.83
N ILE A 133 14.34 -3.23 -17.77
CA ILE A 133 15.39 -2.48 -17.04
C ILE A 133 16.07 -3.29 -15.93
N GLY A 134 15.70 -4.57 -15.75
CA GLY A 134 16.35 -5.50 -14.84
C GLY A 134 15.99 -5.37 -13.35
N VAL A 135 14.91 -4.68 -12.98
CA VAL A 135 14.48 -4.50 -11.57
C VAL A 135 13.37 -5.48 -11.15
N TRP A 136 12.79 -6.20 -12.10
CA TRP A 136 11.76 -7.21 -11.83
C TRP A 136 12.37 -8.62 -11.76
N THR A 137 12.30 -9.26 -10.58
CA THR A 137 12.85 -10.60 -10.35
C THR A 137 11.80 -11.69 -10.48
N GLU A 138 12.23 -12.95 -10.43
CA GLU A 138 11.31 -14.10 -10.41
C GLU A 138 10.47 -14.10 -9.12
N GLU A 139 11.04 -13.71 -7.98
CA GLU A 139 10.31 -13.59 -6.71
C GLU A 139 9.20 -12.54 -6.78
N HIS A 140 9.46 -11.39 -7.43
CA HIS A 140 8.43 -10.38 -7.69
C HIS A 140 7.32 -10.94 -8.58
N GLN A 141 7.67 -11.77 -9.57
CA GLN A 141 6.69 -12.41 -10.43
C GLN A 141 5.79 -13.38 -9.65
N VAL A 142 6.39 -14.30 -8.90
CA VAL A 142 5.65 -15.28 -8.08
C VAL A 142 4.71 -14.57 -7.11
N HIS A 143 5.19 -13.51 -6.46
CA HIS A 143 4.37 -12.70 -5.56
C HIS A 143 3.21 -12.02 -6.28
N ASN A 144 3.45 -11.39 -7.43
CA ASN A 144 2.43 -10.74 -8.24
C ASN A 144 1.35 -11.72 -8.72
N ASP A 145 1.76 -12.89 -9.20
CA ASP A 145 0.83 -13.93 -9.65
C ASP A 145 -0.03 -14.46 -8.49
N GLY A 146 0.56 -14.56 -7.28
CA GLY A 146 -0.19 -14.87 -6.07
C GLY A 146 -1.25 -13.82 -5.72
N LEU A 147 -0.97 -12.53 -5.93
CA LEU A 147 -1.96 -11.46 -5.74
C LEU A 147 -3.08 -11.49 -6.79
N VAL A 148 -2.75 -11.80 -8.04
CA VAL A 148 -3.76 -11.97 -9.11
C VAL A 148 -4.67 -13.16 -8.79
N ALA A 149 -4.10 -14.33 -8.45
CA ALA A 149 -4.88 -15.50 -8.04
C ALA A 149 -5.78 -15.22 -6.84
N ARG A 150 -5.30 -14.41 -5.89
CA ARG A 150 -6.11 -13.93 -4.77
C ARG A 150 -7.28 -13.06 -5.22
N GLN A 151 -7.07 -12.14 -6.15
CA GLN A 151 -8.15 -11.33 -6.71
C GLN A 151 -9.20 -12.19 -7.43
N ASP A 152 -8.77 -13.22 -8.17
CA ASP A 152 -9.68 -14.15 -8.83
C ASP A 152 -10.55 -14.92 -7.84
N ALA A 153 -9.95 -15.46 -6.77
CA ALA A 153 -10.68 -16.15 -5.71
C ALA A 153 -11.74 -15.23 -5.05
N LEU A 154 -11.35 -13.98 -4.77
CA LEU A 154 -12.26 -12.97 -4.22
C LEU A 154 -13.36 -12.56 -5.19
N SER A 155 -13.04 -12.41 -6.47
CA SER A 155 -14.00 -12.06 -7.53
C SER A 155 -15.06 -13.15 -7.69
N LEU A 156 -14.64 -14.42 -7.73
CA LEU A 156 -15.55 -15.56 -7.75
C LEU A 156 -16.46 -15.57 -6.50
N ALA A 157 -15.87 -15.45 -5.31
CA ALA A 157 -16.63 -15.41 -4.07
C ALA A 157 -17.63 -14.25 -4.02
N TRP A 158 -17.23 -13.06 -4.48
CA TRP A 158 -18.08 -11.88 -4.55
C TRP A 158 -19.26 -12.07 -5.51
N ASN A 159 -19.00 -12.62 -6.70
CA ASN A 159 -20.04 -12.89 -7.69
C ASN A 159 -21.06 -13.93 -7.20
N GLU A 160 -20.63 -14.96 -6.48
CA GLU A 160 -21.56 -15.92 -5.86
C GLU A 160 -22.29 -15.30 -4.66
N PHE A 161 -21.63 -14.45 -3.89
CA PHE A 161 -22.23 -13.74 -2.76
C PHE A 161 -23.36 -12.82 -3.20
N LEU A 162 -23.16 -12.03 -4.27
CA LEU A 162 -24.16 -11.11 -4.82
C LEU A 162 -25.43 -11.78 -5.37
N LYS A 163 -25.42 -13.09 -5.62
CA LYS A 163 -26.63 -13.83 -6.04
C LYS A 163 -27.57 -14.10 -4.87
N LYS A 164 -27.10 -13.93 -3.63
CA LYS A 164 -27.89 -14.13 -2.41
C LYS A 164 -28.69 -12.86 -2.11
N ASP A 165 -29.91 -13.02 -1.63
CA ASP A 165 -30.75 -11.93 -1.14
C ASP A 165 -30.39 -11.64 0.32
N ILE A 166 -29.32 -10.84 0.52
CA ILE A 166 -28.79 -10.50 1.85
C ILE A 166 -29.31 -9.12 2.28
N PRO A 167 -29.90 -8.98 3.48
CA PRO A 167 -30.29 -7.68 4.04
C PRO A 167 -29.10 -6.71 4.14
N GLU A 168 -29.36 -5.42 3.93
CA GLU A 168 -28.33 -4.38 4.00
C GLU A 168 -27.64 -4.35 5.37
N GLU A 169 -28.38 -4.64 6.45
CA GLU A 169 -27.86 -4.62 7.82
C GLU A 169 -26.83 -5.71 8.10
N THR A 170 -26.93 -6.87 7.45
CA THR A 170 -26.01 -8.01 7.63
C THR A 170 -25.02 -8.17 6.49
N PHE A 171 -25.21 -7.45 5.37
CA PHE A 171 -24.44 -7.58 4.15
C PHE A 171 -22.92 -7.56 4.37
N TYR A 172 -22.43 -6.60 5.16
CA TYR A 172 -20.99 -6.49 5.43
C TYR A 172 -20.46 -7.69 6.22
N GLU A 173 -21.13 -8.09 7.29
CA GLU A 173 -20.69 -9.19 8.15
C GLU A 173 -20.74 -10.52 7.39
N GLU A 174 -21.81 -10.75 6.62
CA GLU A 174 -21.94 -11.95 5.78
C GLU A 174 -20.93 -11.99 4.64
N TRP A 175 -20.60 -10.83 4.03
CA TRP A 175 -19.52 -10.75 3.06
C TRP A 175 -18.17 -11.08 3.69
N MET A 176 -17.87 -10.53 4.87
CA MET A 176 -16.61 -10.80 5.56
C MET A 176 -16.46 -12.29 5.89
N GLN A 177 -17.55 -12.96 6.27
CA GLN A 177 -17.56 -14.41 6.47
C GLN A 177 -17.33 -15.18 5.16
N ALA A 178 -18.05 -14.83 4.08
CA ALA A 178 -17.90 -15.49 2.78
C ALA A 178 -16.48 -15.31 2.22
N ARG A 179 -15.93 -14.10 2.34
CA ARG A 179 -14.54 -13.77 2.01
C ARG A 179 -13.55 -14.62 2.80
N PHE A 180 -13.73 -14.74 4.12
CA PHE A 180 -12.86 -15.55 4.97
C PHE A 180 -12.86 -17.02 4.53
N VAL A 181 -14.04 -17.60 4.29
CA VAL A 181 -14.18 -18.98 3.82
C VAL A 181 -13.45 -19.16 2.47
N ALA A 182 -13.73 -18.31 1.49
CA ALA A 182 -13.14 -18.43 0.15
C ALA A 182 -11.60 -18.35 0.18
N LEU A 183 -11.04 -17.41 0.94
CA LEU A 183 -9.59 -17.27 1.06
C LEU A 183 -8.97 -18.44 1.82
N SER A 184 -9.62 -18.93 2.88
CA SER A 184 -9.15 -20.08 3.66
C SER A 184 -9.12 -21.36 2.84
N GLU A 185 -10.19 -21.63 2.08
CA GLU A 185 -10.28 -22.79 1.17
C GLU A 185 -9.24 -22.72 0.04
N ALA A 186 -8.90 -21.52 -0.42
CA ALA A 186 -7.85 -21.29 -1.40
C ALA A 186 -6.42 -21.32 -0.79
N GLY A 187 -6.28 -21.52 0.53
CA GLY A 187 -4.99 -21.53 1.22
C GLY A 187 -4.28 -20.17 1.23
N MET A 188 -5.04 -19.08 1.11
CA MET A 188 -4.52 -17.71 1.02
C MET A 188 -4.66 -16.98 2.36
N ASP A 189 -3.77 -16.01 2.63
CA ASP A 189 -3.85 -15.18 3.85
C ASP A 189 -5.22 -14.50 3.93
N THR A 190 -5.97 -14.67 5.01
CA THR A 190 -7.32 -14.12 5.07
C THR A 190 -7.30 -12.60 5.25
N VAL A 191 -6.29 -12.02 5.91
CA VAL A 191 -6.21 -10.60 6.35
C VAL A 191 -7.55 -10.09 6.91
N TRP A 192 -7.60 -9.78 8.20
CA TRP A 192 -8.86 -9.51 8.93
C TRP A 192 -9.76 -10.73 9.13
N GLY A 193 -9.21 -11.95 9.01
CA GLY A 193 -9.84 -13.16 9.57
C GLY A 193 -9.91 -13.12 11.09
N GLU A 194 -10.70 -14.04 11.66
CA GLU A 194 -11.17 -14.10 13.06
C GLU A 194 -10.20 -13.52 14.12
#